data_AF-H3GC80-F1
#
_entry.id   AF-H3GC80-F1
#
_cell.length_a   1.000
_cell.length_b   1.000
_cell.length_c   1.000
_cell.angle_alpha   90.00
_cell.angle_beta   90.00
_cell.angle_gamma   90.00
#
_symmetry.space_group_name_H-M   'P 1'
#
loop_
_entity.id
_entity.type
_entity.pdbx_description
1 polymer ?
#
loop_
_entity_poly.entity_id
_entity_poly.type
_entity_poly.pdbx_seq_one_letter_code
_entity_poly.pdbx_strand_id
1 'polypeptide(L)'
;MSTKGKWLTIEQKCEVIAQHRREPATNYTQLAQWTKTRFELSVAPTRQTIRNIVQGAADIEAKRLDASVGAKGRTLSVRSQALEQQLQQFVVDCQQRDERLTRRLLNDRAREILDAMDNAPPLHLSVGWLTRFMKRHGLSFRKDKPEAAVEAEAQAVMVGEETAEVVEDEGVQGEKKEHARVDELRQKATKRLREIETEAKDLRKFLRRLDTAQNNSQA
;
A
#
# COMPACT_ATOMS: atom_id res chain seq x y z
N MET A 1 1.04 -14.52 29.00
CA MET A 1 0.43 -13.27 28.46
C MET A 1 1.51 -12.51 27.69
N SER A 2 1.30 -12.26 26.39
CA SER A 2 2.33 -11.81 25.44
C SER A 2 2.86 -10.40 25.75
N THR A 3 4.11 -10.29 26.24
CA THR A 3 4.79 -9.03 26.61
C THR A 3 5.52 -8.37 25.43
N LYS A 4 5.04 -8.54 24.19
CA LYS A 4 5.60 -7.79 23.06
C LYS A 4 5.13 -6.33 23.14
N GLY A 5 5.91 -5.51 23.84
CA GLY A 5 5.70 -4.08 23.97
C GLY A 5 5.43 -3.41 22.61
N LYS A 6 4.41 -2.55 22.57
CA LYS A 6 4.08 -1.74 21.39
C LYS A 6 5.27 -0.84 21.08
N TRP A 7 5.75 -0.91 19.83
CA TRP A 7 6.88 -0.10 19.37
C TRP A 7 6.44 1.36 19.21
N LEU A 8 7.23 2.30 19.73
CA LEU A 8 6.99 3.74 19.56
C LEU A 8 7.23 4.16 18.10
N THR A 9 6.29 4.93 17.54
CA THR A 9 6.44 5.57 16.22
C THR A 9 7.44 6.74 16.28
N ILE A 10 7.88 7.24 15.13
CA ILE A 10 8.74 8.44 15.05
C ILE A 10 8.05 9.64 15.70
N GLU A 11 6.76 9.84 15.41
CA GLU A 11 5.97 10.93 15.99
C GLU A 11 5.91 10.82 17.51
N GLN A 12 5.62 9.63 18.03
CA GLN A 12 5.60 9.40 19.48
C GLN A 12 6.98 9.65 20.12
N LYS A 13 8.08 9.27 19.45
CA LYS A 13 9.43 9.59 19.93
C LYS A 13 9.70 11.09 19.92
N CYS A 14 9.23 11.82 18.90
CA CYS A 14 9.35 13.28 18.84
C CYS A 14 8.56 13.96 19.97
N GLU A 15 7.38 13.47 20.31
CA GLU A 15 6.61 13.95 21.48
C GLU A 15 7.37 13.72 22.80
N VAL A 16 8.02 12.56 22.96
CA VAL A 16 8.87 12.28 24.13
C VAL A 16 10.05 13.25 24.21
N ILE A 17 10.71 13.53 23.07
CA ILE A 17 11.79 14.51 22.98
C ILE A 17 11.28 15.91 23.35
N ALA A 18 10.12 16.31 22.82
CA ALA A 18 9.50 17.59 23.12
C ALA A 18 9.16 17.73 24.61
N GLN A 19 8.64 16.67 25.24
CA GLN A 19 8.36 16.67 26.68
C GLN A 19 9.64 16.81 27.51
N HIS A 20 10.71 16.09 27.15
CA HIS A 20 11.99 16.23 27.85
C HIS A 20 12.61 17.62 27.69
N ARG A 21 12.44 18.27 26.53
CA ARG A 21 12.90 19.65 26.31
C ARG A 21 12.09 20.67 27.12
N ARG A 22 10.79 20.42 27.33
CA ARG A 22 9.94 21.26 28.20
C ARG A 22 10.29 21.13 29.68
N GLU A 23 10.60 19.91 30.10
CA GLU A 23 10.90 19.58 31.50
C GLU A 23 12.20 18.74 31.60
N PRO A 24 13.37 19.36 31.44
CA PRO A 24 14.64 18.63 31.44
C PRO A 24 15.01 18.05 32.82
N ALA A 25 14.41 18.59 33.89
CA ALA A 25 14.58 18.08 35.25
C ALA A 25 13.87 16.73 35.49
N THR A 26 12.94 16.34 34.62
CA THR A 26 12.18 15.09 34.75
C THR A 26 13.10 13.89 34.53
N ASN A 27 13.12 12.98 35.51
CA ASN A 27 13.94 11.77 35.43
C ASN A 27 13.43 10.86 34.29
N TYR A 28 14.32 10.18 33.58
CA TYR A 28 13.97 9.20 32.54
C TYR A 28 12.99 8.12 32.99
N THR A 29 12.97 7.74 34.26
CA THR A 29 11.95 6.80 34.80
C THR A 29 10.56 7.44 34.84
N GLN A 30 10.46 8.71 35.23
CA GLN A 30 9.20 9.46 35.21
C GLN A 30 8.75 9.73 33.78
N LEU A 31 9.68 10.09 32.89
CA LEU A 31 9.40 10.27 31.46
C LEU A 31 8.94 8.96 30.79
N ALA A 32 9.46 7.81 31.22
CA ALA A 32 8.97 6.50 30.79
C ALA A 32 7.51 6.25 31.21
N GLN A 33 7.16 6.58 32.47
CA GLN A 33 5.78 6.44 32.94
C GLN A 33 4.84 7.41 32.24
N TRP A 34 5.27 8.66 32.03
CA TRP A 34 4.54 9.63 31.23
C TRP A 34 4.29 9.09 29.81
N THR A 35 5.31 8.51 29.17
CA THR A 35 5.21 7.92 27.82
C THR A 35 4.18 6.78 27.80
N LYS A 36 4.18 5.94 28.85
CA LYS A 36 3.19 4.86 28.99
C LYS A 36 1.78 5.41 29.05
N THR A 37 1.54 6.40 29.89
CA THR A 37 0.23 7.03 30.08
C THR A 37 -0.23 7.77 28.83
N ARG A 38 0.67 8.55 28.21
CA ARG A 38 0.38 9.37 27.02
C ARG A 38 -0.02 8.55 25.79
N PHE A 39 0.56 7.37 25.60
CA PHE A 39 0.31 6.52 24.42
C PHE A 39 -0.41 5.20 24.75
N GLU A 40 -0.94 5.09 25.95
CA GLU A 40 -1.70 3.92 26.43
C GLU A 40 -0.93 2.60 26.20
N LEU A 41 0.36 2.62 26.53
CA LEU A 41 1.21 1.45 26.35
C LEU A 41 0.93 0.43 27.46
N SER A 42 0.83 -0.85 27.09
CA SER A 42 0.71 -1.95 28.05
C SER A 42 1.88 -1.95 29.05
N VAL A 43 3.09 -1.67 28.57
CA VAL A 43 4.33 -1.65 29.38
C VAL A 43 5.05 -0.33 29.13
N ALA A 44 5.56 0.29 30.20
CA ALA A 44 6.38 1.48 30.08
C ALA A 44 7.69 1.16 29.33
N PRO A 45 8.16 2.05 28.44
CA PRO A 45 9.48 1.89 27.85
C PRO A 45 10.56 1.86 28.94
N THR A 46 11.64 1.12 28.70
CA THR A 46 12.75 1.08 29.68
C THR A 46 13.44 2.44 29.78
N ARG A 47 14.05 2.72 30.93
CA ARG A 47 14.86 3.93 31.14
C ARG A 47 15.92 4.12 30.04
N GLN A 48 16.55 3.02 29.60
CA GLN A 48 17.52 3.04 28.51
C GLN A 48 16.89 3.41 27.16
N THR A 49 15.67 2.95 26.89
CA THR A 49 14.94 3.33 25.66
C THR A 49 14.68 4.83 25.62
N ILE A 50 14.22 5.41 26.73
CA ILE A 50 14.01 6.86 26.85
C ILE A 50 15.32 7.63 26.66
N ARG A 51 16.40 7.18 27.31
CA ARG A 51 17.73 7.78 27.14
C ARG A 51 18.16 7.77 25.67
N ASN A 52 18.03 6.64 24.99
CA ASN A 52 18.41 6.51 23.57
C ASN A 52 17.57 7.43 22.67
N ILE A 53 16.27 7.58 22.96
CA ILE A 53 15.38 8.49 22.22
C ILE A 53 15.83 9.94 22.38
N VAL A 54 16.12 10.37 23.62
CA VAL A 54 16.57 11.73 23.91
C VAL A 54 17.94 12.01 23.29
N GLN A 55 18.89 11.09 23.43
CA GLN A 55 20.24 11.25 22.88
C GLN A 55 20.25 11.23 21.34
N GLY A 56 19.37 10.45 20.72
CA GLY A 56 19.20 10.38 19.27
C GLY A 56 18.21 11.42 18.71
N ALA A 57 17.93 12.51 19.43
CA ALA A 57 16.86 13.44 19.07
C ALA A 57 17.01 14.02 17.66
N ALA A 58 18.22 14.48 17.29
CA ALA A 58 18.48 15.06 15.98
C ALA A 58 18.16 14.07 14.84
N ASP A 59 18.62 12.82 14.96
CA ASP A 59 18.37 11.79 13.95
C ASP A 59 16.89 11.42 13.85
N ILE A 60 16.18 11.36 14.97
CA ILE A 60 14.76 11.04 15.02
C ILE A 60 13.93 12.16 14.39
N GLU A 61 14.28 13.42 14.67
CA GLU A 61 13.63 14.59 14.10
C GLU A 61 13.92 14.71 12.60
N ALA A 62 15.15 14.42 12.15
CA ALA A 62 15.49 14.34 10.73
C ALA A 62 14.65 13.27 10.02
N LYS A 63 14.53 12.07 10.63
CA LYS A 63 13.68 10.98 10.10
C LYS A 63 12.19 11.30 10.07
N ARG A 64 11.72 12.25 10.87
CA ARG A 64 10.33 12.71 10.82
C ARG A 64 10.03 13.51 9.55
N LEU A 65 11.02 14.26 9.06
CA LEU A 65 10.90 15.07 7.85
C LEU A 65 11.17 14.27 6.57
N ASP A 66 11.84 13.12 6.69
CA ASP A 66 12.16 12.25 5.57
C ASP A 66 10.96 11.37 5.16
N ALA A 67 10.37 11.69 4.00
CA ALA A 67 9.26 10.94 3.40
C ALA A 67 9.62 9.48 3.06
N SER A 68 10.91 9.14 3.02
CA SER A 68 11.38 7.76 2.81
C SER A 68 11.31 6.90 4.06
N VAL A 69 11.02 7.47 5.24
CA VAL A 69 10.99 6.74 6.51
C VAL A 69 9.55 6.46 6.94
N GLY A 70 9.22 5.19 7.14
CA GLY A 70 7.88 4.81 7.60
C GLY A 70 7.69 5.10 9.09
N ALA A 71 6.45 5.15 9.57
CA ALA A 71 6.07 5.51 10.95
C ALA A 71 6.88 4.82 12.07
N LYS A 72 7.44 3.62 11.84
CA LYS A 72 8.29 2.90 12.82
C LYS A 72 9.76 3.33 12.83
N GLY A 73 10.17 4.32 12.03
CA GLY A 73 11.57 4.76 11.94
C GLY A 73 12.46 3.90 11.05
N ARG A 74 11.86 3.00 10.26
CA ARG A 74 12.58 2.18 9.29
C ARG A 74 12.55 2.88 7.93
N THR A 75 13.72 3.05 7.33
CA THR A 75 13.84 3.45 5.93
C THR A 75 13.05 2.47 5.09
N LEU A 76 12.09 2.99 4.34
CA LEU A 76 11.28 2.19 3.43
C LEU A 76 12.20 1.85 2.26
N SER A 77 12.83 0.68 2.31
CA SER A 77 13.66 0.17 1.21
C SER A 77 12.87 0.20 -0.10
N VAL A 78 13.12 1.25 -0.89
CA VAL A 78 12.75 1.29 -2.30
C VAL A 78 13.90 0.61 -3.02
N ARG A 79 13.62 -0.48 -3.72
CA ARG A 79 14.66 -1.19 -4.49
C ARG A 79 15.26 -0.33 -5.62
N SER A 80 14.51 0.67 -6.10
CA SER A 80 14.99 1.70 -7.03
C SER A 80 14.38 3.05 -6.68
N GLN A 81 15.15 3.92 -6.02
CA GLN A 81 14.70 5.26 -5.67
C GLN A 81 14.51 6.14 -6.92
N ALA A 82 15.37 5.97 -7.92
CA ALA A 82 15.25 6.67 -9.21
C ALA A 82 13.92 6.35 -9.92
N LEU A 83 13.52 5.07 -9.95
CA LEU A 83 12.24 4.67 -10.53
C LEU A 83 11.06 5.29 -9.79
N GLU A 84 11.07 5.24 -8.45
CA GLU A 84 9.96 5.83 -7.69
C GLU A 84 9.86 7.34 -7.87
N GLN A 85 10.98 8.07 -7.95
CA GLN A 85 10.98 9.51 -8.21
C GLN A 85 10.41 9.86 -9.59
N GLN A 86 10.85 9.18 -10.65
CA GLN A 86 10.32 9.44 -12.00
C GLN A 86 8.83 9.07 -12.11
N LEU A 87 8.42 7.96 -11.50
CA LEU A 87 7.02 7.57 -11.49
C LEU A 87 6.15 8.53 -10.66
N GLN A 88 6.69 9.07 -9.56
CA GLN A 88 6.02 10.11 -8.78
C GLN A 88 5.86 11.41 -9.59
N GLN A 89 6.89 11.82 -10.35
CA GLN A 89 6.78 12.99 -11.23
C GLN A 89 5.68 12.80 -12.27
N PHE A 90 5.62 11.63 -12.89
CA PHE A 90 4.54 11.30 -13.84
C PHE A 90 3.14 11.38 -13.19
N VAL A 91 3.00 10.91 -11.95
CA VAL A 91 1.75 11.03 -11.19
C VAL A 91 1.36 12.50 -11.00
N VAL A 92 2.31 13.36 -10.62
CA VAL A 92 2.08 14.81 -10.46
C VAL A 92 1.66 15.42 -11.79
N ASP A 93 2.33 15.09 -12.89
CA ASP A 93 2.03 15.62 -14.21
C ASP A 93 0.63 15.20 -14.70
N CYS A 94 0.20 13.97 -14.40
CA CYS A 94 -1.17 13.51 -14.70
C CYS A 94 -2.22 14.23 -13.85
N GLN A 95 -1.93 14.48 -12.57
CA GLN A 95 -2.82 15.22 -11.68
C GLN A 95 -3.00 16.68 -12.14
N GLN A 96 -1.93 17.31 -12.64
CA GLN A 96 -2.00 18.67 -13.20
C GLN A 96 -2.81 18.74 -14.50
N ARG A 97 -2.82 17.65 -15.28
CA ARG A 97 -3.57 17.53 -16.54
C ARG A 97 -5.00 16.99 -16.36
N ASP A 98 -5.42 16.76 -15.12
CA ASP A 98 -6.70 16.12 -14.76
C ASP A 98 -6.92 14.76 -15.46
N GLU A 99 -5.83 14.03 -15.71
CA GLU A 99 -5.88 12.71 -16.33
C GLU A 99 -6.22 11.64 -15.29
N ARG A 100 -7.20 10.77 -15.62
CA ARG A 100 -7.57 9.65 -14.75
C ARG A 100 -6.42 8.65 -14.63
N LEU A 101 -5.71 8.70 -13.51
CA LEU A 101 -4.71 7.69 -13.17
C LEU A 101 -5.38 6.33 -12.96
N THR A 102 -4.86 5.31 -13.66
CA THR A 102 -5.26 3.92 -13.46
C THR A 102 -4.07 3.07 -13.03
N ARG A 103 -4.38 1.93 -12.40
CA ARG A 103 -3.34 0.98 -11.98
C ARG A 103 -2.52 0.43 -13.16
N ARG A 104 -3.18 0.23 -14.31
CA ARG A 104 -2.54 -0.24 -15.53
C ARG A 104 -1.58 0.81 -16.07
N LEU A 105 -2.03 2.06 -16.20
CA LEU A 105 -1.21 3.19 -16.64
C LEU A 105 0.06 3.34 -15.80
N LEU A 106 -0.06 3.29 -14.47
CA LEU A 106 1.10 3.36 -13.58
C LEU A 106 2.07 2.18 -13.76
N ASN A 107 1.56 0.97 -14.01
CA ASN A 107 2.40 -0.20 -14.20
C ASN A 107 3.15 -0.14 -15.54
N ASP A 108 2.47 0.30 -16.60
CA ASP A 108 3.05 0.45 -17.93
C ASP A 108 4.11 1.54 -17.93
N ARG A 109 3.82 2.70 -17.32
CA ARG A 109 4.82 3.76 -17.17
C ARG A 109 6.02 3.36 -16.30
N ALA A 110 5.79 2.58 -15.24
CA ALA A 110 6.89 2.06 -14.42
C ALA A 110 7.78 1.09 -15.20
N ARG A 111 7.22 0.32 -16.15
CA ARG A 111 7.97 -0.58 -17.01
C ARG A 111 8.81 0.19 -18.01
N GLU A 112 8.23 1.19 -18.68
CA GLU A 112 8.95 2.07 -19.60
C GLU A 112 10.15 2.75 -18.93
N ILE A 113 9.96 3.27 -17.71
CA ILE A 113 11.04 3.90 -16.94
C ILE A 113 12.13 2.88 -16.60
N LEU A 114 11.75 1.65 -16.24
CA LEU A 114 12.72 0.60 -15.90
C LEU A 114 13.50 0.12 -17.13
N ASP A 115 12.84 -0.01 -18.28
CA ASP A 115 13.45 -0.42 -19.55
C ASP A 115 14.40 0.66 -20.11
N ALA A 116 14.13 1.94 -19.83
CA ALA A 116 14.99 3.06 -20.20
C ALA A 116 16.20 3.27 -19.27
N MET A 117 16.33 2.52 -18.18
CA MET A 117 17.46 2.63 -17.24
C MET A 117 18.63 1.72 -17.64
N ASP A 118 19.80 2.30 -17.89
CA ASP A 118 21.03 1.56 -18.27
C ASP A 118 21.50 0.57 -17.18
N ASN A 119 21.22 0.85 -15.91
CA ASN A 119 21.55 -0.01 -14.76
C ASN A 119 20.28 -0.37 -13.97
N ALA A 120 19.30 -0.95 -14.65
CA ALA A 120 18.05 -1.38 -14.02
C ALA A 120 18.32 -2.40 -12.89
N PRO A 121 17.94 -2.12 -11.63
CA PRO A 121 18.04 -3.11 -10.57
C PRO A 121 17.04 -4.25 -10.85
N PRO A 122 17.30 -5.48 -10.36
CA PRO A 122 16.39 -6.62 -10.52
C PRO A 122 15.10 -6.39 -9.71
N LEU A 123 14.18 -5.62 -10.31
CA LEU A 123 12.93 -5.19 -9.72
C LEU A 123 11.77 -5.77 -10.51
N HIS A 124 11.01 -6.64 -9.84
CA HIS A 124 9.77 -7.14 -10.38
C HIS A 124 8.63 -6.17 -10.03
N LEU A 125 8.01 -5.56 -11.05
CA LEU A 125 6.87 -4.63 -10.94
C LEU A 125 5.55 -5.34 -10.57
N SER A 126 5.60 -6.11 -9.47
CA SER A 126 4.46 -6.87 -8.97
C SER A 126 3.29 -5.98 -8.55
N VAL A 127 2.10 -6.58 -8.47
CA VAL A 127 0.93 -5.96 -7.86
C VAL A 127 1.24 -5.47 -6.44
N GLY A 128 2.00 -6.24 -5.65
CA GLY A 128 2.40 -5.85 -4.29
C GLY A 128 3.31 -4.62 -4.25
N TRP A 129 4.24 -4.50 -5.20
CA TRP A 129 5.10 -3.31 -5.34
C TRP A 129 4.25 -2.07 -5.65
N LEU A 130 3.36 -2.16 -6.65
CA LEU A 130 2.53 -1.03 -7.04
C LEU A 130 1.56 -0.61 -5.92
N THR A 131 1.00 -1.56 -5.15
CA THR A 131 0.18 -1.22 -3.97
C THR A 131 0.99 -0.45 -2.93
N ARG A 132 2.26 -0.82 -2.70
CA ARG A 132 3.13 -0.11 -1.76
C ARG A 132 3.51 1.28 -2.26
N PHE A 133 3.83 1.41 -3.55
CA PHE A 133 4.05 2.71 -4.21
C PHE A 133 2.84 3.62 -4.02
N MET A 134 1.65 3.16 -4.41
CA MET A 134 0.41 3.92 -4.27
C MET A 134 0.17 4.37 -2.82
N LYS A 135 0.29 3.45 -1.86
CA LYS A 135 0.11 3.76 -0.45
C LYS A 135 1.12 4.79 0.08
N ARG A 136 2.36 4.75 -0.41
CA ARG A 136 3.42 5.68 -0.01
C ARG A 136 3.15 7.10 -0.52
N HIS A 137 2.64 7.22 -1.74
CA HIS A 137 2.35 8.49 -2.40
C HIS A 137 0.90 8.96 -2.20
N GLY A 138 0.17 8.38 -1.24
CA GLY A 138 -1.21 8.79 -0.94
C GLY A 138 -2.22 8.50 -2.05
N LEU A 139 -1.86 7.66 -3.02
CA LEU A 139 -2.71 7.33 -4.16
C LEU A 139 -3.72 6.25 -3.77
N SER A 140 -5.00 6.56 -3.95
CA SER A 140 -6.07 5.58 -3.91
C SER A 140 -6.95 5.79 -5.14
N PHE A 141 -7.12 4.73 -5.93
CA PHE A 141 -8.16 4.74 -6.94
C PHE A 141 -9.47 4.56 -6.20
N ARG A 142 -10.24 5.65 -6.12
CA ARG A 142 -11.62 5.55 -5.68
C ARG A 142 -12.27 4.52 -6.61
N LYS A 143 -12.74 3.40 -6.05
CA LYS A 143 -13.86 2.72 -6.69
C LYS A 143 -14.94 3.78 -6.74
N ASP A 144 -15.42 4.11 -7.92
CA ASP A 144 -16.51 5.04 -8.12
C ASP A 144 -17.57 4.72 -7.06
N LYS A 145 -17.64 5.58 -6.04
CA LYS A 145 -18.71 5.50 -5.06
C LYS A 145 -19.93 5.85 -5.89
N PRO A 146 -20.93 4.96 -6.05
CA PRO A 146 -22.15 5.38 -6.69
C PRO A 146 -22.62 6.61 -5.92
N GLU A 147 -22.81 7.68 -6.67
CA GLU A 147 -23.22 9.00 -6.26
C GLU A 147 -24.60 8.89 -5.58
N ALA A 148 -24.59 8.55 -4.30
CA ALA A 148 -25.77 8.41 -3.45
C ALA A 148 -25.42 8.84 -2.03
N ALA A 149 -24.71 9.96 -1.91
CA ALA A 149 -24.40 10.58 -0.62
C ALA A 149 -24.14 12.09 -0.75
N VAL A 150 -24.91 12.77 -1.61
CA VAL A 150 -25.02 14.24 -1.59
C VAL A 150 -26.49 14.65 -1.52
N GLU A 151 -27.28 13.98 -0.68
CA GLU A 151 -28.63 14.44 -0.31
C GLU A 151 -28.94 13.98 1.12
N ALA A 152 -28.45 14.71 2.13
CA ALA A 152 -28.96 14.62 3.51
C ALA A 152 -28.69 15.87 4.38
N GLU A 153 -28.03 16.92 3.88
CA GLU A 153 -27.93 18.20 4.60
C GLU A 153 -28.05 19.38 3.63
N ALA A 154 -29.25 19.60 3.10
CA ALA A 154 -29.69 20.88 2.55
C ALA A 154 -31.21 20.86 2.29
N GLN A 155 -32.03 20.66 3.34
CA GLN A 155 -33.41 21.11 3.28
C GLN A 155 -33.47 22.53 3.85
N ALA A 156 -33.49 23.52 2.96
CA ALA A 156 -34.48 24.60 2.99
C ALA A 156 -34.29 25.57 1.79
N VAL A 157 -35.40 25.78 1.06
CA VAL A 157 -35.77 26.98 0.26
C VAL A 157 -35.50 26.97 -1.27
N MET A 158 -36.48 26.42 -2.01
CA MET A 158 -37.39 27.09 -2.98
C MET A 158 -36.89 27.78 -4.28
N VAL A 159 -37.40 27.24 -5.42
CA VAL A 159 -38.07 27.87 -6.60
C VAL A 159 -37.29 28.09 -7.92
N GLY A 160 -37.91 27.60 -9.02
CA GLY A 160 -37.79 28.04 -10.42
C GLY A 160 -37.08 27.03 -11.32
N GLU A 161 -37.74 26.13 -12.05
CA GLU A 161 -38.53 26.27 -13.30
C GLU A 161 -37.70 26.42 -14.60
N GLU A 162 -38.03 25.53 -15.55
CA GLU A 162 -37.86 25.54 -17.02
C GLU A 162 -36.62 24.94 -17.76
N THR A 163 -36.92 23.82 -18.43
CA THR A 163 -36.62 23.41 -19.83
C THR A 163 -35.25 22.90 -20.31
N ALA A 164 -35.34 21.70 -20.91
CA ALA A 164 -34.68 21.19 -22.11
C ALA A 164 -33.16 20.95 -22.12
N GLU A 165 -32.74 19.69 -22.22
CA GLU A 165 -32.29 19.09 -23.49
C GLU A 165 -32.01 17.58 -23.34
N VAL A 166 -32.45 16.82 -24.33
CA VAL A 166 -32.13 15.40 -24.53
C VAL A 166 -30.72 15.32 -25.09
N VAL A 167 -29.79 14.68 -24.38
CA VAL A 167 -28.48 14.28 -24.93
C VAL A 167 -28.29 12.79 -24.70
N GLU A 168 -28.01 12.11 -25.81
CA GLU A 168 -28.03 10.67 -26.03
C GLU A 168 -27.02 9.90 -25.15
N ASP A 169 -27.51 8.94 -24.37
CA ASP A 169 -26.76 7.97 -23.56
C ASP A 169 -26.30 6.77 -24.43
N GLU A 170 -25.34 6.99 -25.33
CA GLU A 170 -24.77 5.91 -26.16
C GLU A 170 -23.41 5.39 -25.63
N GLY A 171 -22.78 6.08 -24.66
CA GLY A 171 -21.43 5.74 -24.17
C GLY A 171 -21.36 4.67 -23.06
N VAL A 172 -22.39 4.55 -22.23
CA VAL A 172 -22.35 3.74 -20.99
C VAL A 172 -22.57 2.23 -21.26
N GLN A 173 -23.18 1.86 -22.39
CA GLN A 173 -23.44 0.45 -22.72
C GLN A 173 -22.21 -0.29 -23.27
N GLY A 174 -21.27 0.42 -23.91
CA GLY A 174 -20.05 -0.17 -24.47
C GLY A 174 -19.11 -0.71 -23.40
N GLU A 175 -18.84 0.12 -22.37
CA GLU A 175 -17.91 -0.23 -21.29
C GLU A 175 -18.43 -1.38 -20.41
N LYS A 176 -19.76 -1.44 -20.17
CA LYS A 176 -20.39 -2.55 -19.43
C LYS A 176 -20.27 -3.88 -20.17
N LYS A 177 -20.43 -3.88 -21.50
CA LYS A 177 -20.27 -5.09 -22.34
C LYS A 177 -18.81 -5.56 -22.37
N GLU A 178 -17.86 -4.63 -22.43
CA GLU A 178 -16.44 -4.96 -22.37
C GLU A 178 -16.04 -5.53 -21.01
N HIS A 179 -16.50 -4.94 -19.91
CA HIS A 179 -16.26 -5.44 -18.56
C HIS A 179 -16.80 -6.87 -18.37
N ALA A 180 -18.02 -7.14 -18.84
CA ALA A 180 -18.62 -8.47 -18.80
C ALA A 180 -17.78 -9.50 -19.58
N ARG A 181 -17.31 -9.13 -20.78
CA ARG A 181 -16.45 -9.99 -21.61
C ARG A 181 -15.11 -10.30 -20.93
N VAL A 182 -14.51 -9.32 -20.26
CA VAL A 182 -13.24 -9.50 -19.53
C VAL A 182 -13.43 -10.42 -18.32
N ASP A 183 -14.54 -10.29 -17.59
CA ASP A 183 -14.80 -11.15 -16.44
C ASP A 183 -15.12 -12.60 -16.86
N GLU A 184 -15.80 -12.80 -17.99
CA GLU A 184 -15.96 -14.14 -18.58
C GLU A 184 -14.60 -14.77 -18.95
N LEU A 185 -13.70 -14.01 -19.58
CA LEU A 185 -12.36 -14.49 -19.92
C LEU A 185 -11.56 -14.87 -18.67
N ARG A 186 -11.68 -14.09 -17.59
CA ARG A 186 -11.06 -14.40 -16.30
C ARG A 186 -11.63 -15.68 -15.68
N GLN A 187 -12.94 -15.87 -15.73
CA GLN A 187 -13.57 -17.10 -15.24
C GLN A 187 -13.12 -18.32 -16.06
N LYS A 188 -13.03 -18.21 -17.38
CA LYS A 188 -12.50 -19.28 -18.26
C LYS A 188 -11.04 -19.59 -17.93
N ALA A 189 -10.20 -18.58 -17.77
CA ALA A 189 -8.79 -18.76 -17.42
C ALA A 189 -8.61 -19.44 -16.04
N THR A 190 -9.36 -19.02 -15.01
CA THR A 190 -9.28 -19.65 -13.68
C THR A 190 -9.79 -21.08 -13.68
N LYS A 191 -10.83 -21.39 -14.46
CA LYS A 191 -11.28 -22.78 -14.67
C LYS A 191 -10.19 -23.62 -15.32
N ARG A 192 -9.55 -23.11 -16.38
CA ARG A 192 -8.46 -23.84 -17.06
C ARG A 192 -7.25 -24.07 -16.16
N LEU A 193 -6.89 -23.11 -15.30
CA LEU A 193 -5.82 -23.30 -14.31
C LEU A 193 -6.13 -24.45 -13.34
N ARG A 194 -7.38 -24.57 -12.87
CA ARG A 194 -7.79 -25.68 -12.00
C ARG A 194 -7.71 -27.03 -12.71
N GLU A 195 -8.11 -27.08 -13.99
CA GLU A 195 -7.99 -28.28 -14.82
C GLU A 195 -6.53 -28.72 -14.97
N ILE A 196 -5.63 -27.77 -15.27
CA ILE A 196 -4.19 -28.04 -15.35
C ILE A 196 -3.63 -28.55 -14.01
N GLU A 197 -4.06 -27.97 -12.89
CA GLU A 197 -3.66 -28.45 -11.57
C GLU A 197 -4.14 -29.88 -11.28
N THR A 198 -5.34 -30.24 -11.74
CA THR A 198 -5.84 -31.63 -11.62
C THR A 198 -5.07 -32.59 -12.50
N GLU A 199 -4.83 -32.25 -13.77
CA GLU A 199 -4.02 -33.03 -14.70
C GLU A 199 -2.60 -33.26 -14.13
N ALA A 200 -1.98 -32.22 -13.57
CA ALA A 200 -0.66 -32.32 -12.94
C ALA A 200 -0.65 -33.24 -11.71
N LYS A 201 -1.72 -33.27 -10.91
CA LYS A 201 -1.83 -34.20 -9.77
C LYS A 201 -1.94 -35.64 -10.24
N ASP A 202 -2.67 -35.90 -11.31
CA ASP A 202 -2.81 -37.23 -11.90
C ASP A 202 -1.50 -37.72 -12.51
N LEU A 203 -0.78 -36.85 -13.22
CA LEU A 203 0.57 -37.16 -13.71
C LEU A 203 1.52 -37.52 -12.57
N ARG A 204 1.53 -36.75 -11.45
CA ARG A 204 2.33 -37.09 -10.27
C ARG A 204 1.94 -38.43 -9.64
N LYS A 205 0.65 -38.78 -9.67
CA LYS A 205 0.17 -40.09 -9.19
C LYS A 205 0.63 -41.23 -10.11
N PHE A 206 0.61 -41.01 -11.42
CA PHE A 206 1.10 -41.96 -12.40
C PHE A 206 2.61 -42.18 -12.28
N LEU A 207 3.41 -41.11 -12.19
CA LEU A 207 4.86 -41.21 -12.00
C LEU A 207 5.22 -41.98 -10.74
N ARG A 208 4.55 -41.71 -9.60
CA ARG A 208 4.75 -42.49 -8.37
C ARG A 208 4.47 -43.98 -8.55
N ARG A 209 3.46 -44.36 -9.35
CA ARG A 209 3.16 -45.77 -9.65
C ARG A 209 4.26 -46.42 -10.49
N LEU A 210 4.80 -45.69 -11.47
CA LEU A 210 5.94 -46.17 -12.27
C LEU A 210 7.18 -46.38 -11.41
N ASP A 211 7.52 -45.41 -10.55
CA ASP A 211 8.65 -45.53 -9.64
C ASP A 211 8.50 -46.74 -8.70
N THR A 212 7.30 -46.97 -8.15
CA THR A 212 7.05 -48.17 -7.31
C THR A 212 7.15 -49.47 -8.10
N ALA A 213 6.75 -49.49 -9.38
CA ALA A 213 6.84 -50.68 -10.23
C ALA A 213 8.30 -50.99 -10.63
N GLN A 214 9.10 -49.97 -10.94
CA GLN A 214 10.53 -50.11 -11.20
C GLN A 214 11.28 -50.60 -9.97
N ASN A 215 11.03 -50.02 -8.80
CA ASN A 215 11.70 -50.43 -7.56
C ASN A 215 11.35 -51.88 -7.16
N ASN A 216 10.14 -52.35 -7.43
CA ASN A 216 9.74 -53.73 -7.16
C ASN A 216 10.28 -54.75 -8.17
N SER A 217 10.79 -54.31 -9.33
CA SER A 217 11.37 -55.20 -10.35
C SER A 217 12.90 -55.32 -10.25
N GLN A 218 13.53 -54.52 -9.38
CA GLN A 218 14.98 -54.53 -9.12
C GLN A 218 15.36 -55.16 -7.76
N ALA A 219 14.37 -55.65 -7.00
CA ALA A 219 14.53 -56.43 -5.77
C ALA A 219 14.20 -57.91 -6.03
#